data_AF-A0A3A4ZMU8-F1
#
_entry.id   AF-A0A3A4ZMU8-F1
#
_cell.length_a   1.000
_cell.length_b   1.000
_cell.length_c   1.000
_cell.angle_alpha   90.00
_cell.angle_beta   90.00
_cell.angle_gamma   90.00
#
_symmetry.space_group_name_H-M   'P 1'
#
loop_
_entity.id
_entity.type
_entity.pdbx_description
1 polymer ?
#
loop_
_entity_poly.entity_id
_entity_poly.type
_entity_poly.pdbx_seq_one_letter_code
_entity_poly.pdbx_strand_id
1 'polypeptide(L)'
;MKSSRQLKDLIKNMAREKDINAQILLRNYMLERLLERISLSRFRDNFVLKGGMLIAAVVGIDIRSTIDMDATIKNYPLSLETIQDIFDSILSVP
;
A
#
# COMPACT_ATOMS: atom_id res chain seq x y z
N MET A 1 -2.99 -2.25 -19.31
CA MET A 1 -2.31 -1.41 -18.31
C MET A 1 -1.98 -0.05 -18.90
N LYS A 2 -2.29 1.05 -18.20
CA LYS A 2 -1.68 2.36 -18.48
C LYS A 2 -0.18 2.23 -18.20
N SER A 3 0.69 2.71 -19.10
CA SER A 3 2.14 2.64 -18.91
C SER A 3 2.58 3.33 -17.62
N SER A 4 3.76 3.01 -17.10
CA SER A 4 4.32 3.66 -15.91
C SER A 4 4.38 5.19 -16.06
N ARG A 5 4.58 5.68 -17.29
CA ARG A 5 4.51 7.11 -17.64
C ARG A 5 3.10 7.66 -17.47
N GLN A 6 2.09 7.00 -18.04
CA GLN A 6 0.69 7.44 -17.92
C GLN A 6 0.21 7.48 -16.47
N LEU A 7 0.62 6.53 -15.63
CA LEU A 7 0.32 6.56 -14.20
C LEU A 7 0.99 7.76 -13.51
N LYS A 8 2.28 7.99 -13.77
CA LYS A 8 3.00 9.14 -13.19
C LYS A 8 2.42 10.47 -13.64
N ASP A 9 1.99 10.58 -14.89
CA ASP A 9 1.36 11.79 -15.42
C ASP A 9 -0.02 12.02 -14.77
N LEU A 10 -0.82 10.96 -14.59
CA LEU A 10 -2.08 11.03 -13.85
C LEU A 10 -1.87 11.52 -12.41
N ILE A 11 -0.90 10.95 -11.69
CA ILE A 11 -0.58 11.35 -10.32
C ILE A 11 -0.13 12.81 -10.27
N LYS A 12 0.71 13.26 -11.21
CA LYS A 12 1.15 14.66 -11.28
C LYS A 12 -0.02 15.64 -11.47
N ASN A 13 -0.98 15.28 -12.33
CA ASN A 13 -2.16 16.12 -12.57
C ASN A 13 -3.05 16.18 -11.33
N MET A 14 -3.37 15.03 -10.73
CA MET A 14 -4.16 14.96 -9.49
C MET A 14 -3.50 15.70 -8.32
N ALA A 15 -2.17 15.59 -8.21
CA ALA A 15 -1.41 16.27 -7.17
C ALA A 15 -1.51 17.79 -7.29
N ARG A 16 -1.48 18.32 -8.52
CA ARG A 16 -1.66 19.75 -8.80
C ARG A 16 -3.08 20.22 -8.49
N GLU A 17 -4.09 19.45 -8.86
CA GLU A 17 -5.50 19.78 -8.60
C GLU A 17 -5.82 19.81 -7.09
N LYS A 18 -5.19 18.93 -6.31
CA LYS A 18 -5.43 18.79 -4.87
C LYS A 18 -4.45 19.56 -3.99
N ASP A 19 -3.50 20.30 -4.58
CA ASP A 19 -2.40 20.98 -3.87
C ASP A 19 -1.65 20.06 -2.88
N ILE A 20 -1.26 18.88 -3.37
CA ILE A 20 -0.50 17.89 -2.60
C ILE A 20 0.80 17.54 -3.30
N ASN A 21 1.78 17.06 -2.54
CA ASN A 21 3.04 16.59 -3.11
C ASN A 21 2.81 15.30 -3.92
N ALA A 22 3.17 15.33 -5.22
CA ALA A 22 2.96 14.20 -6.13
C ALA A 22 3.69 12.91 -5.69
N GLN A 23 4.83 13.01 -5.01
CA GLN A 23 5.57 11.86 -4.48
C GLN A 23 4.81 11.21 -3.32
N ILE A 24 4.19 12.01 -2.45
CA ILE A 24 3.33 11.50 -1.37
C ILE A 24 2.14 10.76 -1.97
N LEU A 25 1.47 11.36 -2.97
CA LEU A 25 0.33 10.72 -3.65
C LEU A 25 0.73 9.40 -4.33
N LEU A 26 1.87 9.37 -5.03
CA LEU A 26 2.39 8.14 -5.64
C LEU A 26 2.64 7.06 -4.59
N ARG A 27 3.29 7.42 -3.48
CA ARG A 27 3.63 6.46 -2.43
C ARG A 27 2.37 5.90 -1.77
N ASN A 28 1.41 6.75 -1.41
CA ASN A 28 0.13 6.30 -0.83
C ASN A 28 -0.61 5.36 -1.77
N TYR A 29 -0.69 5.71 -3.06
CA TYR A 29 -1.26 4.83 -4.07
C TYR A 29 -0.57 3.46 -4.13
N MET A 30 0.77 3.42 -4.11
CA MET A 30 1.52 2.16 -4.13
C MET A 30 1.28 1.31 -2.87
N LEU A 31 1.22 1.95 -1.70
CA LEU A 31 0.95 1.27 -0.43
C LEU A 31 -0.49 0.73 -0.38
N GLU A 32 -1.48 1.50 -0.83
CA GLU A 32 -2.87 1.06 -0.93
C GLU A 32 -3.02 -0.12 -1.90
N ARG A 33 -2.32 -0.07 -3.05
CA ARG A 33 -2.29 -1.20 -4.00
C ARG A 33 -1.60 -2.44 -3.45
N LEU A 34 -0.61 -2.29 -2.56
CA LEU A 34 -0.03 -3.45 -1.85
C LEU A 34 -1.01 -4.00 -0.80
N LEU A 35 -1.64 -3.12 -0.02
CA LEU A 35 -2.63 -3.49 0.99
C LEU A 35 -3.85 -4.22 0.38
N GLU A 36 -4.32 -3.76 -0.78
CA GLU A 36 -5.38 -4.42 -1.54
C GLU A 36 -4.96 -5.82 -1.99
N ARG A 37 -3.72 -6.01 -2.45
CA ARG A 37 -3.21 -7.35 -2.81
C ARG A 37 -3.10 -8.26 -1.60
N ILE A 38 -2.63 -7.74 -0.46
CA ILE A 38 -2.61 -8.48 0.80
C ILE A 38 -4.03 -8.95 1.16
N SER A 39 -5.02 -8.06 1.07
CA SER A 39 -6.41 -8.35 1.44
C SER A 39 -7.08 -9.40 0.53
N LEU A 40 -6.63 -9.51 -0.72
CA LEU A 40 -7.09 -10.50 -1.69
C LEU A 40 -6.23 -11.78 -1.73
N SER A 41 -5.06 -11.79 -1.06
CA SER A 41 -4.16 -12.93 -1.03
C SER A 41 -4.59 -13.98 0.00
N ARG A 42 -4.02 -15.19 -0.11
CA ARG A 42 -4.11 -16.23 0.91
C ARG A 42 -3.54 -15.82 2.28
N PHE A 43 -2.78 -14.73 2.36
CA PHE A 43 -2.15 -14.24 3.58
C PHE A 43 -2.95 -13.14 4.28
N ARG A 44 -4.15 -12.81 3.80
CA ARG A 44 -5.01 -11.77 4.39
C ARG A 44 -5.08 -11.85 5.91
N ASP A 45 -5.31 -13.03 6.46
CA ASP A 45 -5.51 -13.23 7.91
C ASP A 45 -4.19 -13.34 8.68
N ASN A 46 -3.05 -13.43 7.99
CA ASN A 46 -1.72 -13.36 8.57
C ASN A 46 -1.26 -11.92 8.81
N PHE A 47 -1.75 -10.95 8.04
CA PHE A 47 -1.36 -9.54 8.19
C PHE A 47 -2.35 -8.77 9.07
N VAL A 48 -1.81 -8.05 10.05
CA VAL A 48 -2.56 -7.10 10.88
C VAL A 48 -2.09 -5.68 10.55
N LEU A 49 -2.95 -4.89 9.89
CA LEU A 49 -2.71 -3.47 9.64
C LEU A 49 -2.81 -2.69 10.96
N LYS A 50 -1.89 -1.74 11.15
CA LYS A 50 -1.84 -0.86 12.33
C LYS A 50 -1.30 0.52 11.94
N GLY A 51 -1.05 1.36 12.95
CA GLY A 51 -0.40 2.66 12.76
C GLY A 51 -1.30 3.70 12.10
N GLY A 52 -0.68 4.77 11.59
CA GLY A 52 -1.40 5.96 11.10
C GLY A 52 -2.25 5.70 9.85
N MET A 53 -1.86 4.72 9.01
CA MET A 53 -2.65 4.34 7.83
C MET A 53 -4.02 3.79 8.23
N LEU A 54 -4.09 2.94 9.27
CA LEU A 54 -5.36 2.45 9.81
C LEU A 54 -6.20 3.59 10.39
N ILE A 55 -5.58 4.48 11.17
CA ILE A 55 -6.29 5.61 11.78
C ILE A 55 -6.86 6.56 10.70
N ALA A 56 -6.08 6.86 9.66
CA ALA A 56 -6.54 7.66 8.52
C ALA A 56 -7.76 7.02 7.84
N ALA A 57 -7.74 5.71 7.60
CA ALA A 57 -8.85 4.98 6.99
C ALA A 57 -10.12 4.95 7.86
N VAL A 58 -9.98 4.86 9.20
CA VAL A 58 -11.12 4.78 10.13
C VAL A 58 -11.74 6.15 10.39
N VAL A 59 -10.92 7.19 10.58
CA VAL A 59 -11.40 8.52 11.01
C VAL A 59 -11.68 9.44 9.82
N GLY A 60 -11.26 9.07 8.61
CA GLY A 60 -11.46 9.89 7.40
C GLY A 60 -10.67 11.19 7.43
N ILE A 61 -9.65 11.29 8.29
CA ILE A 61 -8.76 12.43 8.32
C ILE A 61 -7.79 12.24 7.15
N ASP A 62 -7.69 13.26 6.30
CA ASP A 62 -6.61 13.36 5.31
C ASP A 62 -5.31 13.67 6.07
N ILE A 63 -4.77 12.66 6.75
CA ILE A 63 -3.51 12.76 7.46
C ILE A 63 -2.43 12.80 6.37
N ARG A 64 -2.19 14.00 5.84
CA ARG A 64 -1.21 14.33 4.80
C ARG A 64 0.24 13.93 5.14
N SER A 65 0.47 13.28 6.28
CA SER A 65 1.79 12.96 6.85
C SER A 65 2.11 11.47 7.01
N THR A 66 1.17 10.52 6.84
CA THR A 66 1.55 9.10 6.97
C THR A 66 2.24 8.60 5.71
N ILE A 67 3.55 8.39 5.82
CA ILE A 67 4.44 7.95 4.74
C ILE A 67 4.45 6.43 4.60
N ASP A 68 4.12 5.74 5.69
CA ASP A 68 4.40 4.32 5.88
C ASP A 68 3.12 3.50 6.11
N MET A 69 3.21 2.22 5.76
CA MET A 69 2.21 1.21 6.10
C MET A 69 2.80 0.31 7.18
N ASP A 70 2.27 0.40 8.39
CA ASP A 70 2.66 -0.49 9.49
C ASP A 70 1.79 -1.74 9.47
N ALA A 71 2.42 -2.90 9.34
CA ALA A 71 1.74 -4.19 9.46
C ALA A 71 2.51 -5.16 10.34
N THR A 72 1.84 -6.18 10.85
CA THR A 72 2.45 -7.28 11.59
C THR A 72 1.99 -8.60 11.02
N ILE A 73 2.95 -9.48 10.73
CA ILE A 73 2.66 -10.85 10.30
C ILE A 73 2.53 -11.71 11.55
N LYS A 74 1.44 -12.48 11.64
CA LYS A 74 1.19 -13.46 12.71
C LYS A 74 1.03 -14.86 12.14
N ASN A 75 1.31 -15.85 12.98
CA ASN A 75 1.09 -17.27 12.69
C ASN A 75 1.77 -17.73 11.39
N TYR A 76 2.95 -17.18 11.08
CA TYR A 76 3.74 -17.56 9.93
C TYR A 76 5.24 -17.52 10.29
N PRO A 77 6.04 -18.55 9.94
CA PRO A 77 7.48 -18.52 10.17
C PRO A 77 8.15 -17.37 9.44
N LEU A 78 9.10 -16.68 10.08
CA LEU A 78 9.82 -15.57 9.48
C LEU A 78 11.26 -15.99 9.16
N SER A 79 11.49 -16.27 7.88
CA SER A 79 12.81 -16.44 7.25
C SER A 79 12.84 -15.61 5.97
N LEU A 80 14.03 -15.37 5.42
CA LEU A 80 14.15 -14.64 4.14
C LEU A 80 13.35 -15.33 3.02
N GLU A 81 13.51 -16.65 2.91
CA GLU A 81 12.83 -17.50 1.92
C GLU A 81 11.30 -17.41 2.05
N THR A 82 10.78 -17.57 3.27
CA THR A 82 9.33 -17.51 3.51
C THR A 82 8.75 -16.12 3.23
N ILE A 83 9.49 -15.04 3.52
CA ILE A 83 9.09 -13.68 3.18
C ILE A 83 9.07 -13.47 1.66
N GLN A 84 10.06 -13.99 0.92
CA GLN A 84 10.08 -13.92 -0.54
C GLN A 84 8.85 -14.60 -1.13
N ASP A 85 8.55 -15.84 -0.70
CA ASP A 85 7.37 -16.59 -1.15
C ASP A 85 6.05 -15.87 -0.85
N ILE A 86 5.96 -15.24 0.33
CA ILE A 86 4.79 -14.44 0.71
C ILE A 86 4.60 -13.28 -0.28
N PHE A 87 5.66 -12.51 -0.52
CA PHE A 87 5.57 -11.34 -1.39
C PHE A 87 5.37 -11.72 -2.85
N ASP A 88 5.99 -12.77 -3.37
CA ASP A 88 5.75 -13.24 -4.74
C ASP A 88 4.28 -13.65 -4.94
N SER A 89 3.70 -14.35 -3.96
CA SER A 89 2.29 -14.71 -3.99
C SER A 89 1.36 -13.50 -3.82
N ILE A 90 1.72 -12.48 -3.02
CA ILE A 90 0.93 -11.24 -2.92
C ILE A 90 1.02 -10.44 -4.22
N LEU A 91 2.21 -10.30 -4.81
CA LEU A 91 2.45 -9.48 -5.99
C LEU A 91 1.88 -10.10 -7.29
N SER A 92 1.62 -11.40 -7.29
CA SER A 92 0.89 -12.08 -8.38
C SER A 92 -0.63 -11.83 -8.36
N VAL A 93 -1.17 -11.24 -7.28
CA VAL A 93 -2.56 -10.79 -7.23
C VAL A 93 -2.75 -9.56 -8.15
N PRO A 94 -3.76 -9.56 -9.05
CA PRO A 94 -3.96 -8.49 -10.04
C PRO A 94 -4.04 -7.04 -9.51
#